data_AF-A0A250G0L8-F1
#
_entry.id   AF-A0A250G0L8-F1
#
_cell.length_a   1.000
_cell.length_b   1.000
_cell.length_c   1.000
_cell.angle_alpha   90.00
_cell.angle_beta   90.00
_cell.angle_gamma   90.00
#
_symmetry.space_group_name_H-M   'P 1'
#
loop_
_entity.id
_entity.type
_entity.pdbx_description
1 polymer ?
#
loop_
_entity_poly.entity_id
_entity_poly.type
_entity_poly.pdbx_seq_one_letter_code
_entity_poly.pdbx_strand_id
1 'polypeptide(L)'
;MELKDKTRYFVIYGLNIKGKVLYDFSTKFFQENKLNLSNISFEYIKDKKHTYKRLKLKNFENEFEMKINDFHFFQLYKSVRLKEPETINYGVFYNKEIQVLTIRFNEIYEDIYLEFVKKYITLLANICPIKYGIGYVHSNNNTYNIGDYENLGLYKEEDIFSELIFDYNKELPQLYQMGKFRHIYSINLLNNSHQKNVIDNQYLFDWISTNDYGKVQKIGNQNWLWEIDTDKLDKIGKIFQEKGLLIDVSENSALR
;
A
#
# COMPACT_ATOMS: atom_id res chain seq x y z
N MET A 1 -18.99 -17.47 9.56
CA MET A 1 -19.12 -16.36 8.59
C MET A 1 -17.96 -16.52 7.63
N GLU A 2 -18.21 -17.13 6.48
CA GLU A 2 -17.26 -17.13 5.37
C GLU A 2 -17.05 -15.67 4.95
N LEU A 3 -15.80 -15.23 4.91
CA LEU A 3 -15.48 -13.88 4.47
C LEU A 3 -15.69 -13.83 2.95
N LYS A 4 -16.44 -12.83 2.49
CA LYS A 4 -16.68 -12.60 1.07
C LYS A 4 -15.38 -12.33 0.31
N ASP A 5 -15.44 -12.59 -0.99
CA ASP A 5 -14.33 -12.80 -1.93
C ASP A 5 -13.49 -11.57 -2.30
N LYS A 6 -13.77 -10.38 -1.76
CA LYS A 6 -12.98 -9.17 -2.04
C LYS A 6 -12.21 -8.66 -0.83
N THR A 7 -10.99 -8.20 -1.08
CA THR A 7 -10.14 -7.53 -0.09
C THR A 7 -9.63 -6.20 -0.66
N ARG A 8 -9.75 -5.13 0.12
CA ARG A 8 -9.22 -3.81 -0.21
C ARG A 8 -7.83 -3.65 0.38
N TYR A 9 -6.93 -3.11 -0.41
CA TYR A 9 -5.54 -2.87 -0.05
C TYR A 9 -5.17 -1.41 -0.27
N PHE A 10 -4.39 -0.87 0.66
CA PHE A 10 -3.60 0.33 0.44
C PHE A 10 -2.14 0.01 0.68
N VAL A 11 -1.32 0.11 -0.37
CA VAL A 11 0.11 -0.18 -0.30
C VAL A 11 0.88 1.12 -0.33
N ILE A 12 1.85 1.24 0.56
CA ILE A 12 2.80 2.34 0.64
C ILE A 12 4.19 1.80 0.33
N TYR A 13 4.90 2.52 -0.51
CA TYR A 13 6.24 2.23 -0.97
C TYR A 13 7.24 3.31 -0.54
N GLY A 14 8.47 2.88 -0.25
CA GLY A 14 9.56 3.76 0.19
C GLY A 14 9.36 4.31 1.61
N LEU A 15 8.69 3.56 2.48
CA LEU A 15 8.46 3.93 3.89
C LEU A 15 9.70 3.61 4.73
N ASN A 16 10.60 4.58 4.90
CA ASN A 16 11.77 4.41 5.76
C ASN A 16 11.45 4.81 7.21
N ILE A 17 10.94 3.86 7.98
CA ILE A 17 10.60 4.04 9.40
C ILE A 17 11.17 2.90 10.26
N LYS A 18 11.51 3.17 11.51
CA LYS A 18 11.84 2.10 12.47
C LYS A 18 10.60 1.23 12.69
N GLY A 19 10.75 -0.08 12.57
CA GLY A 19 9.64 -1.02 12.68
C GLY A 19 8.95 -0.93 14.04
N LYS A 20 9.70 -0.71 15.14
CA LYS A 20 9.09 -0.51 16.46
C LYS A 20 8.21 0.74 16.54
N VAL A 21 8.64 1.86 15.94
CA VAL A 21 7.84 3.09 15.86
C VAL A 21 6.55 2.84 15.08
N LEU A 22 6.64 2.12 13.95
CA LEU A 22 5.46 1.79 13.16
C LEU A 22 4.52 0.82 13.89
N TYR A 23 5.06 -0.16 14.61
CA TYR A 23 4.27 -1.06 15.46
C TYR A 23 3.47 -0.26 16.50
N ASP A 24 4.14 0.61 17.27
CA ASP A 24 3.50 1.41 18.32
C ASP A 24 2.45 2.37 17.76
N PHE A 25 2.76 3.01 16.63
CA PHE A 25 1.81 3.84 15.90
C PHE A 25 0.58 3.04 15.47
N SER A 26 0.80 1.87 14.85
CA SER A 26 -0.28 1.05 14.30
C SER A 26 -1.18 0.49 15.38
N THR A 27 -0.63 -0.09 16.45
CA THR A 27 -1.42 -0.65 17.56
C THR A 27 -2.31 0.41 18.19
N LYS A 28 -1.73 1.57 18.51
CA LYS A 28 -2.45 2.71 19.08
C LYS A 28 -3.53 3.23 18.13
N PHE A 29 -3.19 3.46 16.86
CA PHE A 29 -4.15 4.01 15.89
C PHE A 29 -5.35 3.08 15.70
N PHE A 30 -5.12 1.78 15.52
CA PHE A 30 -6.21 0.82 15.37
C PHE A 30 -7.12 0.76 16.61
N GLN A 31 -6.53 0.81 17.81
CA GLN A 31 -7.28 0.86 19.07
C GLN A 31 -8.15 2.12 19.18
N GLU A 32 -7.60 3.31 18.91
CA GLU A 32 -8.31 4.59 18.99
C GLU A 32 -9.48 4.68 17.98
N ASN A 33 -9.38 3.96 16.86
CA ASN A 33 -10.44 3.87 15.84
C ASN A 33 -11.34 2.64 16.01
N LYS A 34 -11.35 2.00 17.19
CA LYS A 34 -12.23 0.86 17.55
C LYS A 34 -12.06 -0.38 16.67
N LEU A 35 -10.91 -0.54 16.02
CA LEU A 35 -10.56 -1.70 15.19
C LEU A 35 -9.47 -2.52 15.87
N ASN A 36 -9.81 -3.16 16.98
CA ASN A 36 -8.83 -3.87 17.79
C ASN A 36 -8.13 -5.00 17.02
N LEU A 37 -6.80 -4.91 16.93
CA LEU A 37 -5.94 -5.97 16.42
C LEU A 37 -5.86 -7.10 17.46
N SER A 38 -5.75 -8.35 17.03
CA SER A 38 -5.73 -9.50 17.97
C SER A 38 -4.53 -10.42 17.82
N ASN A 39 -3.81 -10.30 16.72
CA ASN A 39 -2.73 -11.20 16.36
C ASN A 39 -1.55 -10.41 15.80
N ILE A 40 -0.37 -10.98 15.95
CA ILE A 40 0.85 -10.52 15.30
C ILE A 40 1.56 -11.70 14.64
N SER A 41 2.06 -11.48 13.45
CA SER A 41 3.09 -12.29 12.82
C SER A 41 4.34 -11.45 12.70
N PHE A 42 5.50 -11.99 13.04
CA PHE A 42 6.75 -11.22 13.03
C PHE A 42 7.92 -12.16 12.80
N GLU A 43 9.01 -11.56 12.33
CA GLU A 43 10.28 -12.24 12.18
C GLU A 43 11.31 -11.63 13.13
N TYR A 44 12.15 -12.48 13.71
CA TYR A 44 13.26 -12.06 14.54
C TYR A 44 14.45 -13.00 14.33
N ILE A 45 15.65 -12.51 14.59
CA ILE A 45 16.88 -13.29 14.47
C ILE A 45 17.12 -14.02 15.79
N LYS A 46 17.25 -15.34 15.72
CA LYS A 46 17.67 -16.20 16.84
C LYS A 46 18.79 -17.11 16.35
N ASP A 47 19.92 -17.12 17.04
CA ASP A 47 21.07 -17.97 16.70
C ASP A 47 21.52 -17.82 15.23
N LYS A 48 21.55 -16.57 14.73
CA LYS A 48 21.83 -16.21 13.32
C LYS A 48 20.85 -16.78 12.28
N LYS A 49 19.69 -17.27 12.72
CA LYS A 49 18.61 -17.74 11.84
C LYS A 49 17.39 -16.84 11.95
N HIS A 50 16.82 -16.52 10.79
CA HIS A 50 15.54 -15.84 10.70
C HIS A 50 14.45 -16.80 11.19
N THR A 51 13.72 -16.40 12.23
CA THR A 51 12.64 -17.20 12.82
C THR A 51 11.33 -16.43 12.68
N TYR A 52 10.38 -17.03 11.97
CA TYR A 52 9.02 -16.53 11.87
C TYR A 52 8.16 -17.04 13.03
N LYS A 53 7.39 -16.15 13.64
CA LYS A 53 6.39 -16.51 14.65
C LYS A 53 5.06 -15.84 14.41
N ARG A 54 4.02 -16.48 14.92
CA ARG A 54 2.64 -15.99 14.91
C ARG A 54 2.01 -16.21 16.27
N LEU A 55 1.53 -15.13 16.90
CA LEU A 55 1.02 -15.13 18.27
C LEU A 55 -0.26 -14.28 18.38
N LYS A 56 -1.01 -14.50 19.46
CA LYS A 56 -1.99 -13.52 19.94
C LYS A 56 -1.24 -12.29 20.42
N LEU A 57 -1.74 -11.09 20.14
CA LEU A 57 -1.07 -9.83 20.45
C LEU A 57 -0.76 -9.72 21.96
N LYS A 58 -1.73 -10.07 22.82
CA LYS A 58 -1.53 -10.14 24.28
C LYS A 58 -0.35 -11.03 24.72
N ASN A 59 -0.11 -12.15 24.03
CA ASN A 59 1.00 -13.05 24.38
C ASN A 59 2.33 -12.46 23.90
N PHE A 60 2.31 -11.78 22.75
CA PHE A 60 3.46 -11.08 22.22
C PHE A 60 3.92 -9.94 23.15
N GLU A 61 2.99 -9.10 23.60
CA GLU A 61 3.25 -7.99 24.53
C GLU A 61 3.89 -8.49 25.83
N ASN A 62 3.38 -9.60 26.38
CA ASN A 62 3.89 -10.18 27.62
C ASN A 62 5.26 -10.87 27.47
N GLU A 63 5.54 -11.53 26.34
CA GLU A 63 6.67 -12.45 26.24
C GLU A 63 7.82 -11.97 25.34
N PHE A 64 7.51 -11.16 24.32
CA PHE A 64 8.41 -10.86 23.20
C PHE A 64 8.64 -9.37 22.97
N GLU A 65 7.65 -8.50 23.21
CA GLU A 65 7.74 -7.10 22.80
C GLU A 65 8.98 -6.39 23.34
N MET A 66 9.23 -6.48 24.66
CA MET A 66 10.39 -5.82 25.29
C MET A 66 11.74 -6.40 24.85
N LYS A 67 11.75 -7.57 24.19
CA LYS A 67 12.98 -8.25 23.73
C LYS A 67 13.34 -7.87 22.30
N ILE A 68 12.45 -7.18 21.58
CA ILE A 68 12.65 -6.81 20.18
C ILE A 68 13.10 -5.36 20.11
N ASN A 69 14.37 -5.16 19.75
CA ASN A 69 14.94 -3.82 19.57
C ASN A 69 14.33 -3.09 18.36
N ASP A 70 14.10 -3.82 17.26
CA ASP A 70 13.42 -3.30 16.08
C ASP A 70 12.82 -4.44 15.26
N PHE A 71 11.75 -4.16 14.53
CA PHE A 71 11.14 -5.12 13.61
C PHE A 71 11.68 -4.92 12.20
N HIS A 72 12.21 -5.98 11.62
CA HIS A 72 12.48 -6.04 10.17
C HIS A 72 11.21 -6.35 9.38
N PHE A 73 10.34 -7.17 9.97
CA PHE A 73 9.12 -7.64 9.36
C PHE A 73 8.07 -7.84 10.45
N PHE A 74 6.85 -7.34 10.21
CA PHE A 74 5.70 -7.73 11.02
C PHE A 74 4.38 -7.58 10.27
N GLN A 75 3.36 -8.27 10.76
CA GLN A 75 1.97 -8.12 10.37
C GLN A 75 1.12 -8.08 11.63
N LEU A 76 0.39 -6.98 11.84
CA LEU A 76 -0.62 -6.85 12.88
C LEU A 76 -1.98 -7.03 12.25
N TYR A 77 -2.84 -7.88 12.83
CA TYR A 77 -4.13 -8.15 12.21
C TYR A 77 -5.19 -8.66 13.17
N LYS A 78 -6.44 -8.51 12.74
CA LYS A 78 -7.61 -9.19 13.29
C LYS A 78 -7.98 -10.34 12.37
N SER A 79 -8.14 -11.54 12.92
CA SER A 79 -8.65 -12.70 12.17
C SER A 79 -9.59 -13.55 13.03
N VAL A 80 -10.45 -14.31 12.37
CA VAL A 80 -11.28 -15.33 13.04
C VAL A 80 -10.40 -16.46 13.55
N ARG A 81 -9.46 -16.94 12.73
CA ARG A 81 -8.54 -18.03 13.07
C ARG A 81 -7.10 -17.57 12.88
N LEU A 82 -6.25 -17.92 13.85
CA LEU A 82 -4.86 -17.42 13.87
C LEU A 82 -4.08 -17.96 12.67
N LYS A 83 -4.22 -19.24 12.34
CA LYS A 83 -3.37 -19.91 11.35
C LYS A 83 -3.87 -19.82 9.90
N GLU A 84 -5.01 -19.16 9.66
CA GLU A 84 -5.72 -19.14 8.38
C GLU A 84 -5.74 -17.70 7.81
N PRO A 85 -4.84 -17.35 6.87
CA PRO A 85 -4.73 -16.00 6.28
C PRO A 85 -6.01 -15.48 5.63
N GLU A 86 -6.81 -16.38 5.07
CA GLU A 86 -8.13 -16.14 4.48
C GLU A 86 -9.13 -15.61 5.50
N THR A 87 -8.90 -15.89 6.80
CA THR A 87 -9.77 -15.42 7.88
C THR A 87 -9.44 -14.05 8.44
N ILE A 88 -8.48 -13.33 7.82
CA ILE A 88 -8.07 -12.00 8.26
C ILE A 88 -9.11 -10.97 7.82
N ASN A 89 -9.62 -10.24 8.80
CA ASN A 89 -10.60 -9.17 8.63
C ASN A 89 -9.93 -7.87 8.19
N TYR A 90 -8.88 -7.47 8.89
CA TYR A 90 -8.13 -6.24 8.62
C TYR A 90 -6.76 -6.29 9.29
N GLY A 91 -5.86 -5.41 8.88
CA GLY A 91 -4.57 -5.28 9.51
C GLY A 91 -3.57 -4.45 8.71
N VAL A 92 -2.33 -4.45 9.21
CA VAL A 92 -1.17 -3.86 8.56
C VAL A 92 -0.05 -4.86 8.45
N PHE A 93 0.69 -4.80 7.37
CA PHE A 93 1.89 -5.57 7.09
C PHE A 93 3.04 -4.60 6.80
N TYR A 94 4.19 -4.82 7.39
CA TYR A 94 5.39 -4.02 7.16
C TYR A 94 6.59 -4.92 6.86
N ASN A 95 7.33 -4.55 5.82
CA ASN A 95 8.63 -5.11 5.49
C ASN A 95 9.65 -3.96 5.32
N LYS A 96 10.62 -3.91 6.23
CA LYS A 96 11.65 -2.87 6.28
C LYS A 96 12.66 -2.97 5.14
N GLU A 97 12.95 -4.18 4.66
CA GLU A 97 13.99 -4.41 3.65
C GLU A 97 13.59 -3.82 2.30
N ILE A 98 12.33 -4.03 1.91
CA ILE A 98 11.74 -3.46 0.69
C ILE A 98 10.99 -2.14 0.94
N GLN A 99 10.96 -1.66 2.19
CA GLN A 99 10.29 -0.42 2.61
C GLN A 99 8.80 -0.35 2.21
N VAL A 100 8.09 -1.47 2.37
CA VAL A 100 6.67 -1.61 2.03
C VAL A 100 5.82 -1.70 3.28
N LEU A 101 4.71 -0.94 3.28
CA LEU A 101 3.62 -1.07 4.23
C LEU A 101 2.32 -1.34 3.48
N THR A 102 1.59 -2.38 3.87
CA THR A 102 0.28 -2.70 3.32
C THR A 102 -0.78 -2.61 4.40
N ILE A 103 -1.83 -1.84 4.15
CA ILE A 103 -3.05 -1.79 4.96
C ILE A 103 -4.09 -2.63 4.22
N ARG A 104 -4.77 -3.53 4.92
CA ARG A 104 -5.79 -4.40 4.30
C ARG A 104 -7.10 -4.42 5.07
N PHE A 105 -8.19 -4.54 4.35
CA PHE A 105 -9.54 -4.70 4.87
C PHE A 105 -10.33 -5.68 4.00
N ASN A 106 -11.00 -6.64 4.63
CA ASN A 106 -12.00 -7.45 3.96
C ASN A 106 -13.21 -6.59 3.58
N GLU A 107 -13.92 -6.97 2.53
CA GLU A 107 -15.11 -6.29 1.97
C GLU A 107 -16.17 -5.92 3.01
N ILE A 108 -16.32 -6.70 4.09
CA ILE A 108 -17.30 -6.37 5.15
C ILE A 108 -17.01 -5.04 5.88
N TYR A 109 -15.85 -4.41 5.64
CA TYR A 109 -15.45 -3.11 6.19
C TYR A 109 -15.37 -2.00 5.12
N GLU A 110 -15.99 -2.19 3.96
CA GLU A 110 -15.95 -1.23 2.85
C GLU A 110 -16.35 0.19 3.28
N ASP A 111 -17.44 0.32 4.03
CA ASP A 111 -18.01 1.61 4.43
C ASP A 111 -17.05 2.48 5.27
N ILE A 112 -16.07 1.86 5.93
CA ILE A 112 -15.11 2.57 6.80
C ILE A 112 -13.70 2.63 6.20
N TYR A 113 -13.43 1.86 5.15
CA TYR A 113 -12.08 1.64 4.63
C TYR A 113 -11.40 2.94 4.20
N LEU A 114 -12.07 3.73 3.36
CA LEU A 114 -11.48 4.91 2.74
C LEU A 114 -11.11 5.97 3.78
N GLU A 115 -12.05 6.30 4.67
CA GLU A 115 -11.85 7.26 5.75
C GLU A 115 -10.76 6.78 6.73
N PHE A 116 -10.75 5.49 7.08
CA PHE A 116 -9.72 4.92 7.94
C PHE A 116 -8.33 5.06 7.32
N VAL A 117 -8.18 4.64 6.05
CA VAL A 117 -6.91 4.71 5.33
C VAL A 117 -6.45 6.16 5.21
N LYS A 118 -7.32 7.09 4.79
CA LYS A 118 -7.01 8.52 4.71
C LYS A 118 -6.45 9.07 6.01
N LYS A 119 -7.10 8.77 7.13
CA LYS A 119 -6.65 9.20 8.45
C LYS A 119 -5.31 8.56 8.83
N TYR A 120 -5.15 7.25 8.58
CA TYR A 120 -3.93 6.51 8.87
C TYR A 120 -2.73 7.08 8.10
N ILE A 121 -2.86 7.23 6.78
CA ILE A 121 -1.76 7.69 5.92
C ILE A 121 -1.44 9.16 6.14
N THR A 122 -2.43 9.99 6.49
CA THR A 122 -2.20 11.41 6.81
C THR A 122 -1.34 11.56 8.06
N LEU A 123 -1.64 10.79 9.12
CA LEU A 123 -0.82 10.80 10.33
C LEU A 123 0.56 10.21 10.07
N LEU A 124 0.66 9.11 9.30
CA LEU A 124 1.94 8.51 8.98
C LEU A 124 2.84 9.43 8.14
N ALA A 125 2.26 10.17 7.17
CA ALA A 125 2.97 11.15 6.35
C ALA A 125 3.50 12.36 7.15
N ASN A 126 3.00 12.60 8.36
CA ASN A 126 3.56 13.58 9.28
C ASN A 126 4.74 13.04 10.09
N ILE A 127 4.86 11.72 10.23
CA ILE A 127 5.92 11.05 10.99
C ILE A 127 7.14 10.80 10.09
N CYS A 128 6.91 10.36 8.86
CA CYS A 128 7.98 10.02 7.93
C CYS A 128 7.58 10.32 6.48
N PRO A 129 8.53 10.69 5.60
CA PRO A 129 8.25 10.91 4.19
C PRO A 129 7.80 9.61 3.52
N ILE A 130 6.70 9.69 2.77
CA ILE A 130 6.21 8.58 1.95
C ILE A 130 6.60 8.84 0.50
N LYS A 131 7.11 7.84 -0.21
CA LYS A 131 7.54 8.01 -1.61
C LYS A 131 6.38 7.80 -2.57
N TYR A 132 5.61 6.73 -2.41
CA TYR A 132 4.48 6.43 -3.28
C TYR A 132 3.49 5.52 -2.55
N GLY A 133 2.25 5.46 -3.02
CA GLY A 133 1.29 4.49 -2.54
C GLY A 133 0.05 4.40 -3.42
N ILE A 134 -0.67 3.30 -3.30
CA ILE A 134 -1.77 2.93 -4.19
C ILE A 134 -2.88 2.23 -3.40
N GLY A 135 -4.13 2.51 -3.74
CA GLY A 135 -5.30 1.81 -3.24
C GLY A 135 -5.95 0.96 -4.33
N TYR A 136 -6.22 -0.31 -4.06
CA TYR A 136 -6.89 -1.21 -5.00
C TYR A 136 -7.76 -2.25 -4.30
N VAL A 137 -8.60 -2.93 -5.08
CA VAL A 137 -9.42 -4.06 -4.67
C VAL A 137 -8.83 -5.33 -5.26
N HIS A 138 -8.88 -6.42 -4.52
CA HIS A 138 -8.47 -7.75 -4.95
C HIS A 138 -9.62 -8.73 -4.78
N SER A 139 -10.01 -9.43 -5.85
CA SER A 139 -10.94 -10.57 -5.76
C SER A 139 -10.17 -11.91 -5.74
N ASN A 140 -10.67 -12.86 -4.95
CA ASN A 140 -10.05 -14.18 -4.70
C ASN A 140 -9.81 -15.04 -5.95
N ASN A 141 -10.26 -14.63 -7.15
CA ASN A 141 -10.03 -15.37 -8.40
C ASN A 141 -8.63 -15.18 -8.99
N ASN A 142 -7.84 -14.23 -8.48
CA ASN A 142 -6.50 -13.96 -8.98
C ASN A 142 -5.42 -14.27 -7.93
N THR A 143 -4.39 -15.01 -8.34
CA THR A 143 -3.22 -15.38 -7.51
C THR A 143 -2.23 -14.22 -7.33
N TYR A 144 -2.53 -13.03 -7.87
CA TYR A 144 -1.65 -11.87 -7.85
C TYR A 144 -1.86 -11.01 -6.61
N ASN A 145 -0.91 -11.03 -5.68
CA ASN A 145 -0.95 -10.23 -4.45
C ASN A 145 -0.79 -8.70 -4.66
N ILE A 146 -0.87 -8.19 -5.90
CA ILE A 146 -0.50 -6.80 -6.20
C ILE A 146 -1.45 -6.05 -7.15
N GLY A 147 -2.68 -6.52 -7.36
CA GLY A 147 -3.71 -5.78 -8.10
C GLY A 147 -4.69 -6.71 -8.83
N ASP A 148 -5.95 -6.29 -8.94
CA ASP A 148 -6.98 -7.02 -9.69
C ASP A 148 -7.57 -6.15 -10.83
N TYR A 149 -8.21 -6.85 -11.77
CA TYR A 149 -8.75 -6.41 -13.06
C TYR A 149 -9.54 -5.10 -13.04
N GLU A 150 -10.22 -4.76 -11.94
CA GLU A 150 -11.05 -3.54 -11.85
C GLU A 150 -10.24 -2.25 -12.09
N ASN A 151 -8.91 -2.25 -11.87
CA ASN A 151 -8.05 -1.08 -12.11
C ASN A 151 -7.02 -1.26 -13.24
N LEU A 152 -6.94 -2.45 -13.86
CA LEU A 152 -5.87 -2.85 -14.79
C LEU A 152 -6.40 -3.22 -16.19
N GLY A 153 -7.68 -2.96 -16.46
CA GLY A 153 -8.40 -3.43 -17.66
C GLY A 153 -7.86 -2.92 -19.01
N LEU A 154 -6.95 -1.94 -19.02
CA LEU A 154 -6.32 -1.47 -20.24
C LEU A 154 -4.94 -2.04 -20.51
N TYR A 155 -4.16 -2.32 -19.47
CA TYR A 155 -2.77 -2.72 -19.62
C TYR A 155 -2.41 -3.77 -18.58
N LYS A 156 -1.92 -4.92 -19.07
CA LYS A 156 -1.43 -5.98 -18.18
C LYS A 156 -0.14 -5.51 -17.51
N GLU A 157 -0.08 -5.60 -16.17
CA GLU A 157 1.19 -5.40 -15.47
C GLU A 157 2.21 -6.46 -15.94
N GLU A 158 3.43 -6.04 -16.27
CA GLU A 158 4.48 -6.94 -16.79
C GLU A 158 5.27 -7.66 -15.69
N ASP A 159 4.85 -7.55 -14.43
CA ASP A 159 5.53 -8.09 -13.25
C ASP A 159 6.94 -7.58 -13.00
N ILE A 160 7.42 -6.62 -13.79
CA ILE A 160 8.72 -5.98 -13.61
C ILE A 160 8.84 -5.46 -12.17
N PHE A 161 7.77 -4.87 -11.65
CA PHE A 161 7.76 -4.35 -10.29
C PHE A 161 7.75 -5.46 -9.23
N SER A 162 7.06 -6.57 -9.49
CA SER A 162 7.08 -7.77 -8.63
C SER A 162 8.49 -8.35 -8.57
N GLU A 163 9.14 -8.54 -9.72
CA GLU A 163 10.52 -9.03 -9.83
C GLU A 163 11.49 -8.13 -9.07
N LEU A 164 11.39 -6.81 -9.24
CA LEU A 164 12.24 -5.85 -8.54
C LEU A 164 12.03 -5.86 -7.01
N ILE A 165 10.80 -6.14 -6.54
CA ILE A 165 10.50 -6.32 -5.11
C ILE A 165 11.08 -7.63 -4.59
N PHE A 166 10.87 -8.74 -5.29
CA PHE A 166 11.27 -10.08 -4.84
C PHE A 166 12.78 -10.31 -4.91
N ASP A 167 13.49 -9.61 -5.80
CA ASP A 167 14.95 -9.62 -5.85
C ASP A 167 15.60 -8.75 -4.77
N TYR A 168 14.81 -8.12 -3.88
CA TYR A 168 15.30 -7.19 -2.87
C TYR A 168 16.21 -6.11 -3.47
N ASN A 169 15.84 -5.63 -4.66
CA ASN A 169 16.70 -4.77 -5.43
C ASN A 169 16.85 -3.40 -4.74
N LYS A 170 18.10 -3.02 -4.42
CA LYS A 170 18.45 -1.73 -3.77
C LYS A 170 18.08 -0.51 -4.61
N GLU A 171 17.71 -0.70 -5.88
CA GLU A 171 17.26 0.35 -6.79
C GLU A 171 15.75 0.60 -6.71
N LEU A 172 14.96 -0.30 -6.14
CA LEU A 172 13.51 -0.14 -5.99
C LEU A 172 13.13 1.16 -5.24
N PRO A 173 13.81 1.55 -4.13
CA PRO A 173 13.59 2.85 -3.49
C PRO A 173 13.91 4.07 -4.37
N GLN A 174 14.72 3.90 -5.42
CA GLN A 174 15.07 4.98 -6.36
C GLN A 174 13.96 5.16 -7.40
N LEU A 175 13.33 4.07 -7.86
CA LEU A 175 12.19 4.12 -8.78
C LEU A 175 11.03 4.94 -8.19
N TYR A 176 10.74 4.81 -6.88
CA TYR A 176 9.71 5.62 -6.21
C TYR A 176 10.00 7.13 -6.16
N GLN A 177 11.25 7.53 -6.41
CA GLN A 177 11.66 8.94 -6.36
C GLN A 177 11.56 9.62 -7.72
N MET A 178 11.37 8.86 -8.81
CA MET A 178 11.34 9.37 -10.18
C MET A 178 10.00 10.03 -10.54
N GLY A 179 9.02 10.05 -9.63
CA GLY A 179 7.68 10.59 -9.91
C GLY A 179 6.91 9.76 -10.93
N LYS A 180 7.32 8.50 -11.16
CA LYS A 180 6.63 7.56 -12.04
C LYS A 180 5.60 6.75 -11.26
N PHE A 181 4.61 6.24 -11.99
CA PHE A 181 3.49 5.50 -11.45
C PHE A 181 3.67 4.03 -11.82
N ARG A 182 3.36 3.11 -10.90
CA ARG A 182 3.34 1.69 -11.24
C ARG A 182 2.25 1.40 -12.28
N HIS A 183 1.04 1.83 -11.92
CA HIS A 183 -0.15 1.93 -12.75
C HIS A 183 -0.95 3.14 -12.25
N ILE A 184 -2.08 3.43 -12.88
CA ILE A 184 -3.10 4.34 -12.35
C ILE A 184 -4.15 3.55 -11.56
N TYR A 185 -4.37 3.95 -10.32
CA TYR A 185 -5.39 3.36 -9.44
C TYR A 185 -6.41 4.41 -9.01
N SER A 186 -7.55 4.00 -8.46
CA SER A 186 -8.57 4.94 -7.94
C SER A 186 -8.06 5.83 -6.80
N ILE A 187 -7.02 5.40 -6.08
CA ILE A 187 -6.41 6.18 -5.01
C ILE A 187 -4.89 6.09 -5.16
N ASN A 188 -4.22 7.24 -5.32
CA ASN A 188 -2.77 7.32 -5.46
C ASN A 188 -2.19 8.29 -4.43
N LEU A 189 -1.15 7.86 -3.72
CA LEU A 189 -0.39 8.69 -2.81
C LEU A 189 0.86 9.21 -3.51
N LEU A 190 0.87 10.51 -3.74
CA LEU A 190 1.86 11.22 -4.51
C LEU A 190 2.87 11.93 -3.61
N ASN A 191 4.02 12.28 -4.20
CA ASN A 191 5.09 13.05 -3.58
C ASN A 191 5.46 14.25 -4.49
N ASN A 192 6.41 15.08 -4.04
CA ASN A 192 6.90 16.24 -4.81
C ASN A 192 7.40 15.91 -6.23
N SER A 193 8.00 14.74 -6.46
CA SER A 193 8.47 14.35 -7.79
C SER A 193 7.30 14.13 -8.75
N HIS A 194 6.18 13.59 -8.28
CA HIS A 194 4.99 13.39 -9.12
C HIS A 194 4.39 14.72 -9.59
N GLN A 195 4.38 15.73 -8.71
CA GLN A 195 3.90 17.08 -9.05
C GLN A 195 4.66 17.70 -10.24
N LYS A 196 5.95 17.37 -10.39
CA LYS A 196 6.81 17.91 -11.45
C LYS A 196 6.58 17.29 -12.82
N ASN A 197 5.79 16.23 -12.93
CA ASN A 197 5.42 15.68 -14.23
C ASN A 197 4.64 16.73 -15.03
N VAL A 198 4.95 16.81 -16.32
CA VAL A 198 4.29 17.73 -17.24
C VAL A 198 3.50 16.93 -18.26
N ILE A 199 2.20 17.21 -18.35
CA ILE A 199 1.27 16.60 -19.31
C ILE A 199 0.61 17.76 -20.06
N ASP A 200 0.74 17.76 -21.39
CA ASP A 200 0.18 18.80 -22.26
C ASP A 200 0.54 20.23 -21.82
N ASN A 201 1.82 20.44 -21.50
CA ASN A 201 2.40 21.69 -21.01
C ASN A 201 1.87 22.20 -19.65
N GLN A 202 1.19 21.34 -18.89
CA GLN A 202 0.72 21.65 -17.54
C GLN A 202 1.38 20.73 -16.53
N TYR A 203 1.71 21.26 -15.33
CA TYR A 203 2.12 20.40 -14.22
C TYR A 203 0.98 19.48 -13.81
N LEU A 204 1.31 18.30 -13.29
CA LEU A 204 0.34 17.24 -13.02
C LEU A 204 -0.90 17.71 -12.25
N PHE A 205 -0.73 18.52 -11.21
CA PHE A 205 -1.88 18.96 -10.39
C PHE A 205 -2.78 19.96 -11.12
N ASP A 206 -2.19 20.85 -11.93
CA ASP A 206 -2.94 21.78 -12.77
C ASP A 206 -3.68 21.01 -13.88
N TRP A 207 -3.03 20.01 -14.45
CA TRP A 207 -3.61 19.11 -15.45
C TRP A 207 -4.79 18.32 -14.87
N ILE A 208 -4.65 17.75 -13.67
CA ILE A 208 -5.75 17.04 -12.98
C ILE A 208 -6.93 17.98 -12.77
N SER A 209 -6.67 19.19 -12.26
CA SER A 209 -7.73 20.16 -11.97
C SER A 209 -8.42 20.68 -13.24
N THR A 210 -7.67 20.92 -14.32
CA THR A 210 -8.21 21.47 -15.57
C THR A 210 -9.13 20.48 -16.28
N ASN A 211 -8.81 19.19 -16.18
CA ASN A 211 -9.52 18.13 -16.90
C ASN A 211 -10.57 17.40 -16.05
N ASP A 212 -10.78 17.81 -14.79
CA ASP A 212 -11.62 17.11 -13.83
C ASP A 212 -11.22 15.62 -13.66
N TYR A 213 -9.92 15.31 -13.62
CA TYR A 213 -9.42 13.94 -13.44
C TYR A 213 -9.32 13.51 -11.97
N GLY A 214 -10.27 13.99 -11.17
CA GLY A 214 -10.37 13.66 -9.75
C GLY A 214 -9.88 14.76 -8.83
N LYS A 215 -9.65 14.41 -7.57
CA LYS A 215 -9.35 15.36 -6.49
C LYS A 215 -7.97 15.14 -5.93
N VAL A 216 -7.19 16.21 -5.81
CA VAL A 216 -5.88 16.19 -5.16
C VAL A 216 -5.98 16.92 -3.83
N GLN A 217 -5.73 16.19 -2.74
CA GLN A 217 -5.73 16.74 -1.38
C GLN A 217 -4.33 16.60 -0.77
N LYS A 218 -3.78 17.67 -0.22
CA LYS A 218 -2.52 17.59 0.52
C LYS A 218 -2.69 16.74 1.78
N ILE A 219 -1.79 15.78 1.99
CA ILE A 219 -1.75 14.95 3.20
C ILE A 219 -0.33 14.96 3.78
N GLY A 220 -0.25 15.29 5.06
CA GLY A 220 1.02 15.51 5.73
C GLY A 220 1.87 16.62 5.11
N ASN A 221 3.20 16.49 5.21
CA ASN A 221 4.12 17.58 4.88
C ASN A 221 4.47 17.65 3.38
N GLN A 222 4.69 16.49 2.74
CA GLN A 222 5.26 16.38 1.39
C GLN A 222 4.49 15.42 0.48
N ASN A 223 3.25 15.10 0.85
CA ASN A 223 2.44 14.12 0.15
C ASN A 223 1.06 14.67 -0.24
N TRP A 224 0.49 14.06 -1.26
CA TRP A 224 -0.86 14.38 -1.73
C TRP A 224 -1.60 13.09 -2.04
N LEU A 225 -2.88 13.03 -1.69
CA LEU A 225 -3.77 11.97 -2.10
C LEU A 225 -4.49 12.41 -3.37
N TRP A 226 -4.39 11.61 -4.42
CA TRP A 226 -5.13 11.78 -5.65
C TRP A 226 -6.20 10.69 -5.74
N GLU A 227 -7.46 11.09 -5.66
CA GLU A 227 -8.63 10.23 -5.79
C GLU A 227 -9.24 10.40 -7.18
N ILE A 228 -9.45 9.30 -7.88
CA ILE A 228 -9.91 9.24 -9.27
C ILE A 228 -11.19 8.42 -9.31
N ASP A 229 -12.21 8.96 -9.99
CA ASP A 229 -13.44 8.21 -10.28
C ASP A 229 -13.12 7.05 -11.23
N THR A 230 -13.72 5.88 -10.99
CA THR A 230 -13.37 4.64 -11.70
C THR A 230 -13.58 4.73 -13.22
N ASP A 231 -14.53 5.53 -13.68
CA ASP A 231 -14.83 5.76 -15.10
C ASP A 231 -13.74 6.58 -15.82
N LYS A 232 -12.88 7.29 -15.09
CA LYS A 232 -11.77 8.10 -15.63
C LYS A 232 -10.45 7.33 -15.68
N LEU A 233 -10.32 6.22 -14.93
CA LEU A 233 -9.08 5.44 -14.82
C LEU A 233 -8.53 5.04 -16.18
N ASP A 234 -9.40 4.55 -17.06
CA ASP A 234 -9.01 4.10 -18.38
C ASP A 234 -8.40 5.22 -19.21
N LYS A 235 -9.09 6.35 -19.31
CA LYS A 235 -8.63 7.50 -20.08
C LYS A 235 -7.28 8.02 -19.57
N ILE A 236 -7.14 8.13 -18.25
CA ILE A 236 -5.91 8.61 -17.60
C ILE A 236 -4.77 7.60 -17.82
N GLY A 237 -5.05 6.30 -17.69
CA GLY A 237 -4.09 5.23 -17.93
C GLY A 237 -3.45 5.31 -19.32
N LYS A 238 -4.27 5.52 -20.37
CA LYS A 238 -3.78 5.71 -21.75
C LYS A 238 -2.83 6.89 -21.88
N ILE A 239 -3.24 8.04 -21.35
CA ILE A 239 -2.43 9.26 -21.39
C ILE A 239 -1.11 9.04 -20.66
N PHE A 240 -1.13 8.41 -19.48
CA PHE A 240 0.09 8.17 -18.71
C PHE A 240 1.02 7.19 -19.40
N GLN A 241 0.49 6.17 -20.07
CA GLN A 241 1.28 5.25 -20.89
C GLN A 241 1.95 6.00 -22.05
N GLU A 242 1.19 6.75 -22.83
CA GLU A 242 1.69 7.53 -23.98
C GLU A 242 2.79 8.54 -23.59
N LYS A 243 2.73 9.06 -22.36
CA LYS A 243 3.74 9.98 -21.80
C LYS A 243 4.90 9.24 -21.09
N GLY A 244 4.91 7.91 -21.10
CA GLY A 244 5.93 7.07 -20.44
C GLY A 244 5.97 7.27 -18.93
N LEU A 245 4.85 7.59 -18.29
CA LEU A 245 4.74 7.82 -16.85
C LEU A 245 4.47 6.54 -16.06
N LEU A 246 4.16 5.43 -16.73
CA LEU A 246 3.96 4.11 -16.14
C LEU A 246 5.26 3.28 -16.19
N ILE A 247 5.55 2.49 -15.16
CA ILE A 247 6.79 1.67 -15.07
C ILE A 247 6.56 0.17 -15.13
N ASP A 248 5.33 -0.31 -14.88
CA ASP A 248 5.02 -1.75 -14.82
C ASP A 248 4.13 -2.17 -16.00
N VAL A 249 4.13 -1.37 -17.07
CA VAL A 249 3.22 -1.47 -18.22
C VAL A 249 4.02 -1.22 -19.50
N SER A 250 3.99 -2.15 -20.47
CA SER A 250 4.56 -1.90 -21.81
C SER A 250 3.51 -1.49 -22.84
N GLU A 251 3.97 -0.90 -23.95
CA GLU A 251 3.12 -0.62 -25.13
C GLU A 251 2.42 -1.88 -25.68
N ASN A 252 3.03 -3.06 -25.51
CA ASN A 252 2.50 -4.34 -25.98
C ASN A 252 1.49 -4.98 -25.02
N SER A 253 1.40 -4.47 -23.80
CA SER A 253 0.54 -5.02 -22.73
C SER A 253 -0.92 -4.55 -22.80
N ALA A 254 -1.26 -3.72 -23.79
CA ALA A 254 -2.63 -3.28 -24.02
C ALA A 254 -3.55 -4.49 -24.18
N LEU A 255 -4.52 -4.64 -23.27
CA LEU A 255 -5.53 -5.69 -23.36
C LEU A 255 -6.36 -5.40 -24.63
N ARG A 256 -6.20 -6.24 -25.65
CA ARG A 256 -7.00 -6.21 -26.89
C ARG A 256 -8.41 -6.70 -26.65
#